data_AF-A0A3G2IIK6-F1
#
_entry.id   AF-A0A3G2IIK6-F1
#
_cell.length_a   1.000
_cell.length_b   1.000
_cell.length_c   1.000
_cell.angle_alpha   90.00
_cell.angle_beta   90.00
_cell.angle_gamma   90.00
#
_symmetry.space_group_name_H-M   'P 1'
#
loop_
_entity.id
_entity.type
_entity.pdbx_description
1 polymer ?
#
loop_
_entity_poly.entity_id
_entity_poly.type
_entity_poly.pdbx_seq_one_letter_code
_entity_poly.pdbx_strand_id
1 'polypeptide(L)'
;MKKLLLIAVALLPLSALAAPPQAFNFSCGKTGGTYSDGKGGVWVNGQKATIKQSSPTYWEATSGKTVISIVRSADGNPEISFTGPNRTHGVCLPEDEVSFAPTAQKKNEQKSGPSFSCSAVSKSSMEELICQNETLSALDLKLANIYKQALVKSNNNSTLKAEQRGWIKGRDECWKADDKTSCLNDSYQQRISELQKKYQVQ
;
A
#
# COMPACT_ATOMS: atom_id res chain seq x y z
N MET A 1 -33.22 -21.58 63.23
CA MET A 1 -32.38 -22.47 62.39
C MET A 1 -32.31 -21.91 60.98
N LYS A 2 -31.27 -21.15 60.63
CA LYS A 2 -31.03 -20.67 59.27
C LYS A 2 -29.61 -21.10 58.89
N LYS A 3 -29.52 -21.99 57.90
CA LYS A 3 -28.27 -22.63 57.45
C LYS A 3 -27.36 -21.56 56.84
N LEU A 4 -26.16 -21.41 57.39
CA LEU A 4 -25.06 -20.70 56.73
C LEU A 4 -24.69 -21.50 55.47
N LEU A 5 -24.90 -20.93 54.29
CA LEU A 5 -24.22 -21.39 53.07
C LEU A 5 -22.85 -20.73 53.01
N LEU A 6 -21.80 -21.55 53.12
CA LEU A 6 -20.42 -21.16 52.80
C LEU A 6 -20.27 -21.18 51.27
N ILE A 7 -20.10 -20.02 50.66
CA ILE A 7 -19.76 -19.88 49.23
C ILE A 7 -18.24 -20.03 49.12
N ALA A 8 -17.78 -21.14 48.57
CA ALA A 8 -16.39 -21.34 48.21
C ALA A 8 -16.07 -20.49 46.97
N VAL A 9 -15.34 -19.39 47.16
CA VAL A 9 -14.81 -18.57 46.07
C VAL A 9 -13.61 -19.29 45.47
N ALA A 10 -13.81 -19.98 44.36
CA ALA A 10 -12.72 -20.51 43.55
C ALA A 10 -11.98 -19.34 42.87
N LEU A 11 -10.77 -19.04 43.33
CA LEU A 11 -9.83 -18.14 42.67
C LEU A 11 -9.34 -18.82 41.37
N LEU A 12 -10.08 -18.63 40.28
CA LEU A 12 -9.56 -18.88 38.95
C LEU A 12 -8.45 -17.86 38.68
N PRO A 13 -7.24 -18.26 38.26
CA PRO A 13 -6.22 -17.31 37.87
C PRO A 13 -6.80 -16.47 36.72
N LEU A 14 -6.93 -15.15 36.94
CA LEU A 14 -7.15 -14.20 35.86
C LEU A 14 -5.88 -14.26 35.00
N SER A 15 -5.92 -15.10 33.97
CA SER A 15 -5.03 -14.96 32.83
C SER A 15 -5.36 -13.60 32.24
N ALA A 16 -4.61 -12.57 32.66
CA ALA A 16 -4.69 -11.26 32.04
C ALA A 16 -4.43 -11.49 30.56
N LEU A 17 -5.48 -11.37 29.75
CA LEU A 17 -5.35 -11.46 28.30
C LEU A 17 -4.30 -10.44 27.93
N ALA A 18 -3.22 -10.92 27.31
CA ALA A 18 -2.11 -10.07 26.93
C ALA A 18 -2.62 -9.01 25.96
N ALA A 19 -2.87 -7.81 26.46
CA ALA A 19 -3.43 -6.73 25.66
C ALA A 19 -2.39 -6.36 24.60
N PRO A 20 -2.78 -6.28 23.31
CA PRO A 20 -1.84 -5.89 22.28
C PRO A 20 -1.33 -4.46 22.52
N PRO A 21 -0.11 -4.14 22.07
CA PRO A 21 0.32 -2.74 22.01
C PRO A 21 -0.64 -1.97 21.11
N GLN A 22 -0.90 -0.71 21.46
CA GLN A 22 -1.75 0.19 20.66
C GLN A 22 -1.17 0.42 19.26
N ALA A 23 -2.01 0.90 18.35
CA ALA A 23 -1.55 1.25 17.01
C ALA A 23 -0.60 2.45 17.06
N PHE A 24 0.49 2.40 16.29
CA PHE A 24 1.47 3.48 16.22
C PHE A 24 2.29 3.42 14.94
N ASN A 25 2.91 4.54 14.56
CA ASN A 25 3.80 4.67 13.41
C ASN A 25 4.99 5.59 13.76
N PHE A 26 6.18 5.01 13.90
CA PHE A 26 7.36 5.71 14.41
C PHE A 26 8.61 5.38 13.59
N SER A 27 9.52 6.33 13.49
CA SER A 27 10.82 6.21 12.83
C SER A 27 11.94 6.06 13.85
N CYS A 28 12.75 5.03 13.69
CA CYS A 28 13.89 4.72 14.57
C CYS A 28 15.22 5.07 13.87
N GLY A 29 15.23 6.14 13.07
CA GLY A 29 16.40 6.61 12.33
C GLY A 29 16.94 5.58 11.35
N LYS A 30 18.25 5.28 11.42
CA LYS A 30 18.91 4.30 10.53
C LYS A 30 18.39 2.86 10.68
N THR A 31 17.70 2.56 11.78
CA THR A 31 17.08 1.25 12.02
C THR A 31 15.84 1.03 11.13
N GLY A 32 15.33 2.10 10.51
CA GLY A 32 14.07 2.10 9.76
C GLY A 32 12.89 2.40 10.68
N GLY A 33 11.68 2.19 10.19
CA GLY A 33 10.48 2.47 10.97
C GLY A 33 9.86 1.25 11.64
N THR A 34 9.08 1.54 12.67
CA THR A 34 8.35 0.58 13.48
C THR A 34 6.87 0.94 13.48
N TYR A 35 6.03 -0.09 13.35
CA TYR A 35 4.59 0.07 13.23
C TYR A 35 3.88 -0.99 14.04
N SER A 36 2.75 -0.62 14.65
CA SER A 36 1.80 -1.52 15.29
C SER A 36 0.42 -1.32 14.68
N ASP A 37 -0.29 -2.43 14.43
CA ASP A 37 -1.67 -2.40 13.92
C ASP A 37 -2.73 -2.23 15.03
N GLY A 38 -2.31 -2.22 16.30
CA GLY A 38 -3.22 -2.18 17.46
C GLY A 38 -3.97 -3.49 17.71
N LYS A 39 -3.74 -4.52 16.90
CA LYS A 39 -4.44 -5.83 16.92
C LYS A 39 -3.51 -6.98 17.29
N GLY A 40 -2.27 -6.68 17.68
CA GLY A 40 -1.26 -7.64 18.10
C GLY A 40 -0.17 -7.91 17.07
N GLY A 41 -0.12 -7.14 15.99
CA GLY A 41 0.99 -7.10 15.05
C GLY A 41 1.91 -5.92 15.31
N VAL A 42 3.22 -6.18 15.33
CA VAL A 42 4.27 -5.16 15.33
C VAL A 42 5.27 -5.51 14.25
N TRP A 43 5.74 -4.50 13.53
CA TRP A 43 6.69 -4.64 12.43
C TRP A 43 7.84 -3.68 12.59
N VAL A 44 9.04 -4.16 12.27
CA VAL A 44 10.29 -3.42 12.35
C VAL A 44 10.94 -3.50 10.97
N ASN A 45 11.07 -2.35 10.32
CA ASN A 45 11.55 -2.22 8.95
C ASN A 45 10.80 -3.16 7.97
N GLY A 46 9.48 -3.23 8.11
CA GLY A 46 8.59 -4.07 7.31
C GLY A 46 8.55 -5.57 7.69
N GLN A 47 9.45 -6.05 8.56
CA GLN A 47 9.46 -7.45 9.01
C GLN A 47 8.61 -7.62 10.27
N LYS A 48 7.76 -8.65 10.29
CA LYS A 48 6.90 -8.93 11.46
C LYS A 48 7.77 -9.36 12.65
N ALA A 49 7.64 -8.65 13.74
CA ALA A 49 8.39 -8.91 14.97
C ALA A 49 7.69 -9.96 15.84
N THR A 50 8.49 -10.67 16.64
CA THR A 50 7.97 -11.47 17.75
C THR A 50 7.72 -10.55 18.94
N ILE A 51 6.51 -10.55 19.47
CA ILE A 51 6.11 -9.69 20.58
C ILE A 51 6.09 -10.50 21.87
N LYS A 52 6.73 -9.98 22.90
CA LYS A 52 6.63 -10.46 24.28
C LYS A 52 6.12 -9.33 25.16
N GLN A 53 5.01 -9.58 25.87
CA GLN A 53 4.56 -8.68 26.91
C GLN A 53 5.29 -9.02 28.21
N SER A 54 5.98 -8.04 28.81
CA SER A 54 6.64 -8.25 30.11
C SER A 54 5.87 -7.57 31.26
N SER A 55 4.99 -6.61 30.96
CA SER A 55 4.05 -6.02 31.93
C SER A 55 2.77 -5.53 31.25
N PRO A 56 1.72 -5.15 31.99
CA PRO A 56 0.48 -4.59 31.42
C PRO A 56 0.69 -3.34 30.54
N THR A 57 1.81 -2.65 30.68
CA THR A 57 2.15 -1.39 29.98
C THR A 57 3.45 -1.47 29.19
N TYR A 58 4.09 -2.65 29.08
CA TYR A 58 5.38 -2.81 28.42
C TYR A 58 5.45 -4.07 27.55
N TRP A 59 5.92 -3.87 26.31
CA TRP A 59 6.15 -4.93 25.33
C TRP A 59 7.55 -4.80 24.70
N GLU A 60 8.10 -5.95 24.34
CA GLU A 60 9.30 -6.05 23.51
C GLU A 60 8.93 -6.69 22.18
N ALA A 61 9.25 -6.00 21.09
CA ALA A 61 9.09 -6.51 19.73
C ALA A 61 10.47 -6.76 19.12
N THR A 62 10.78 -8.04 18.88
CA THR A 62 12.09 -8.47 18.37
C THR A 62 12.01 -8.82 16.89
N SER A 63 12.88 -8.21 16.08
CA SER A 63 13.07 -8.52 14.66
C SER A 63 14.56 -8.66 14.35
N GLY A 64 15.01 -9.89 14.10
CA GLY A 64 16.42 -10.19 13.92
C GLY A 64 17.25 -9.84 15.17
N LYS A 65 18.21 -8.91 15.02
CA LYS A 65 19.06 -8.40 16.12
C LYS A 65 18.55 -7.09 16.74
N THR A 66 17.39 -6.61 16.30
CA THR A 66 16.80 -5.36 16.77
C THR A 66 15.67 -5.67 17.73
N VAL A 67 15.66 -4.99 18.87
CA VAL A 67 14.60 -5.03 19.89
C VAL A 67 13.97 -3.65 19.96
N ILE A 68 12.65 -3.59 19.83
CA ILE A 68 11.85 -2.38 20.06
C ILE A 68 11.16 -2.50 21.42
N SER A 69 11.42 -1.53 22.30
CA SER A 69 10.76 -1.40 23.60
C SER A 69 9.59 -0.43 23.46
N ILE A 70 8.39 -0.90 23.80
CA ILE A 70 7.13 -0.16 23.64
C ILE A 70 6.52 0.04 25.02
N VAL A 71 6.42 1.30 25.45
CA VAL A 71 5.77 1.68 26.72
C VAL A 71 4.43 2.34 26.42
N ARG A 72 3.37 1.88 27.09
CA ARG A 72 2.07 2.55 27.02
C ARG A 72 2.15 3.88 27.79
N SER A 73 1.90 4.99 27.11
CA SER A 73 1.68 6.29 27.74
C SER A 73 0.19 6.52 28.04
N ALA A 74 -0.12 7.38 29.00
CA ALA A 74 -1.50 7.74 29.38
C ALA A 74 -2.16 8.66 28.33
N ASP A 75 -1.34 9.40 27.60
CA ASP A 75 -1.65 10.42 26.60
C ASP A 75 -1.95 9.82 25.21
N GLY A 76 -1.99 8.49 25.09
CA GLY A 76 -2.36 7.77 23.87
C GLY A 76 -1.21 7.54 22.89
N ASN A 77 -0.14 8.35 22.93
CA ASN A 77 1.07 8.12 22.13
C ASN A 77 2.09 7.29 22.93
N PRO A 78 2.51 6.10 22.47
CA PRO A 78 3.49 5.29 23.20
C PRO A 78 4.90 5.91 23.14
N GLU A 79 5.67 5.70 24.21
CA GLU A 79 7.12 5.94 24.15
C GLU A 79 7.79 4.70 23.55
N ILE A 80 8.57 4.92 22.48
CA ILE A 80 9.20 3.85 21.73
C ILE A 80 10.70 4.07 21.65
N SER A 81 11.46 3.04 22.01
CA SER A 81 12.92 3.02 21.85
C SER A 81 13.38 1.74 21.15
N PHE A 82 14.58 1.77 20.61
CA PHE A 82 15.20 0.62 19.95
C PHE A 82 16.58 0.32 20.51
N THR A 83 16.93 -0.97 20.50
CA THR A 83 18.30 -1.47 20.67
C THR A 83 18.64 -2.37 19.50
N GLY A 84 19.72 -2.06 18.80
CA GLY A 84 20.16 -2.73 17.59
C GLY A 84 21.55 -3.35 17.70
N PRO A 85 22.07 -3.91 16.59
CA PRO A 85 23.42 -4.48 16.56
C PRO A 85 24.48 -3.43 16.91
N ASN A 86 25.62 -3.90 17.42
CA ASN A 86 26.74 -3.05 17.86
C ASN A 86 26.38 -2.02 18.95
N ARG A 87 25.44 -2.37 19.84
CA ARG A 87 24.96 -1.50 20.94
C ARG A 87 24.36 -0.17 20.46
N THR A 88 23.90 -0.10 19.21
CA THR A 88 23.15 1.04 18.70
C THR A 88 21.83 1.12 19.46
N HIS A 89 21.46 2.31 19.92
CA HIS A 89 20.22 2.53 20.65
C HIS A 89 19.71 3.95 20.39
N GLY A 90 18.43 4.17 20.60
CA GLY A 90 17.82 5.48 20.44
C GLY A 90 16.31 5.46 20.68
N VAL A 91 15.73 6.65 20.65
CA VAL A 91 14.28 6.86 20.74
C VAL A 91 13.73 6.94 19.33
N CYS A 92 12.57 6.35 19.09
CA CYS A 92 11.85 6.48 17.84
C CYS A 92 10.91 7.69 17.92
N LEU A 93 10.78 8.43 16.83
CA LEU A 93 9.95 9.63 16.75
C LEU A 93 8.68 9.37 15.91
N PRO A 94 7.55 10.01 16.21
CA PRO A 94 6.35 9.88 15.38
C PRO A 94 6.63 10.46 13.98
N GLU A 95 6.12 9.80 12.95
CA GLU A 95 6.12 10.34 11.58
C GLU A 95 4.70 10.32 11.02
N ASP A 96 4.24 11.48 10.57
CA ASP A 96 2.88 11.66 10.04
C ASP A 96 2.82 11.46 8.51
N GLU A 97 3.95 11.57 7.81
CA GLU A 97 4.00 11.54 6.34
C GLU A 97 4.46 10.19 5.75
N VAL A 98 5.06 9.32 6.56
CA VAL A 98 5.65 8.05 6.10
C VAL A 98 5.01 6.89 6.86
N SER A 99 4.35 5.97 6.15
CA SER A 99 3.78 4.76 6.77
C SER A 99 4.81 3.61 6.79
N PHE A 100 5.06 3.08 7.98
CA PHE A 100 5.90 1.91 8.22
C PHE A 100 5.11 0.61 8.42
N ALA A 101 3.81 0.66 8.15
CA ALA A 101 2.99 -0.53 8.17
C ALA A 101 3.57 -1.59 7.23
N PRO A 102 3.56 -2.88 7.64
CA PRO A 102 3.81 -3.97 6.71
C PRO A 102 2.83 -3.82 5.56
N THR A 103 3.38 -3.52 4.40
CA THR A 103 2.56 -3.61 3.21
C THR A 103 2.29 -5.09 3.06
N ALA A 104 1.06 -5.55 3.31
CA ALA A 104 0.56 -6.83 2.80
C ALA A 104 0.55 -6.69 1.28
N GLN A 105 1.75 -6.73 0.69
CA GLN A 105 2.06 -6.16 -0.60
C GLN A 105 1.59 -4.69 -0.71
N LYS A 106 2.53 -3.80 -0.99
CA LYS A 106 2.21 -2.76 -1.97
C LYS A 106 1.98 -3.55 -3.25
N LYS A 107 0.77 -4.09 -3.45
CA LYS A 107 0.15 -3.94 -4.76
C LYS A 107 0.21 -2.43 -4.89
N ASN A 108 1.09 -1.97 -5.77
CA ASN A 108 1.13 -0.60 -6.23
C ASN A 108 -0.30 -0.07 -6.08
N GLU A 109 -0.51 1.07 -5.39
CA GLU A 109 -1.68 1.87 -5.70
C GLU A 109 -1.49 2.35 -7.15
N GLN A 110 -1.55 1.38 -8.06
CA GLN A 110 -1.98 1.53 -9.40
C GLN A 110 -3.39 2.01 -9.21
N LYS A 111 -3.54 3.34 -9.23
CA LYS A 111 -4.76 4.06 -9.52
C LYS A 111 -5.75 3.06 -10.09
N SER A 112 -6.70 2.60 -9.28
CA SER A 112 -7.57 1.50 -9.71
C SER A 112 -8.39 2.05 -10.87
N GLY A 113 -8.05 1.61 -12.08
CA GLY A 113 -8.56 2.17 -13.32
C GLY A 113 -7.48 2.75 -14.25
N PRO A 114 -7.90 3.34 -15.37
CA PRO A 114 -7.02 3.84 -16.40
C PRO A 114 -6.34 5.17 -16.01
N SER A 115 -5.51 5.70 -16.91
CA SER A 115 -4.83 6.98 -16.77
C SER A 115 -5.77 8.19 -16.70
N PHE A 116 -7.04 8.04 -17.09
CA PHE A 116 -8.10 9.03 -16.98
C PHE A 116 -9.06 8.79 -15.79
N SER A 117 -10.07 9.65 -15.60
CA SER A 117 -11.05 9.52 -14.51
C SER A 117 -12.30 8.77 -14.97
N CYS A 118 -12.58 7.62 -14.37
CA CYS A 118 -13.78 6.84 -14.67
C CYS A 118 -15.09 7.50 -14.23
N SER A 119 -15.04 8.44 -13.29
CA SER A 119 -16.25 9.17 -12.85
C SER A 119 -16.79 10.15 -13.89
N ALA A 120 -16.00 10.48 -14.91
CA ALA A 120 -16.31 11.51 -15.90
C ALA A 120 -16.58 10.95 -17.31
N VAL A 121 -16.66 9.62 -17.46
CA VAL A 121 -16.87 8.98 -18.78
C VAL A 121 -18.35 8.90 -19.12
N SER A 122 -18.66 9.01 -20.41
CA SER A 122 -20.03 8.80 -20.89
C SER A 122 -20.41 7.32 -20.82
N LYS A 123 -21.68 7.03 -20.51
CA LYS A 123 -22.21 5.67 -20.56
C LYS A 123 -22.14 5.11 -21.99
N SER A 124 -21.90 3.81 -22.11
CA SER A 124 -21.73 3.05 -23.33
C SER A 124 -20.58 3.52 -24.23
N SER A 125 -19.64 4.28 -23.67
CA SER A 125 -18.39 4.67 -24.35
C SER A 125 -17.35 3.54 -24.29
N MET A 126 -16.31 3.64 -25.12
CA MET A 126 -15.17 2.74 -25.02
C MET A 126 -14.40 2.97 -23.71
N GLU A 127 -14.37 4.20 -23.22
CA GLU A 127 -13.78 4.56 -21.92
C GLU A 127 -14.50 3.89 -20.74
N GLU A 128 -15.83 3.74 -20.78
CA GLU A 128 -16.55 2.98 -19.77
C GLU A 128 -16.12 1.49 -19.78
N LEU A 129 -15.99 0.89 -20.96
CA LEU A 129 -15.51 -0.49 -21.08
C LEU A 129 -14.07 -0.63 -20.56
N ILE A 130 -13.20 0.35 -20.84
CA ILE A 130 -11.84 0.39 -20.29
C ILE A 130 -11.87 0.47 -18.76
N CYS A 131 -12.73 1.32 -18.20
CA CYS A 131 -12.90 1.48 -16.76
C CYS A 131 -13.42 0.21 -16.05
N GLN A 132 -14.27 -0.58 -16.71
CA GLN A 132 -14.84 -1.80 -16.15
C GLN A 132 -13.94 -3.04 -16.31
N ASN A 133 -12.91 -2.96 -17.17
CA ASN A 133 -12.02 -4.06 -17.47
C ASN A 133 -10.60 -3.81 -16.93
N GLU A 134 -10.18 -4.61 -15.95
CA GLU A 134 -8.87 -4.46 -15.30
C GLU A 134 -7.69 -4.57 -16.29
N THR A 135 -7.79 -5.45 -17.29
CA THR A 135 -6.74 -5.65 -18.29
C THR A 135 -6.61 -4.43 -19.20
N LEU A 136 -7.73 -3.90 -19.69
CA LEU A 136 -7.72 -2.68 -20.51
C LEU A 136 -7.28 -1.44 -19.72
N SER A 137 -7.72 -1.32 -18.47
CA SER A 137 -7.25 -0.27 -17.56
C SER A 137 -5.74 -0.32 -17.35
N ALA A 138 -5.16 -1.51 -17.16
CA ALA A 138 -3.72 -1.69 -17.03
C ALA A 138 -2.96 -1.33 -18.32
N LEU A 139 -3.52 -1.67 -19.49
CA LEU A 139 -2.95 -1.29 -20.78
C LEU A 139 -2.97 0.23 -21.00
N ASP A 140 -4.06 0.90 -20.62
CA ASP A 140 -4.16 2.36 -20.70
C ASP A 140 -3.10 3.06 -19.83
N LEU A 141 -2.93 2.61 -18.58
CA LEU A 141 -1.87 3.11 -17.70
C LEU A 141 -0.48 2.86 -18.26
N LYS A 142 -0.23 1.67 -18.80
CA LYS A 142 1.05 1.34 -19.44
C LYS A 142 1.32 2.27 -20.61
N LEU A 143 0.35 2.46 -21.50
CA LEU A 143 0.48 3.38 -22.64
C LEU A 143 0.74 4.82 -22.18
N ALA A 144 0.06 5.29 -21.13
CA ALA A 144 0.30 6.63 -20.59
C ALA A 144 1.75 6.82 -20.11
N ASN A 145 2.33 5.81 -19.45
CA ASN A 145 3.73 5.84 -19.05
C ASN A 145 4.70 5.85 -20.25
N ILE A 146 4.47 4.98 -21.23
CA ILE A 146 5.25 4.92 -22.48
C ILE A 146 5.21 6.26 -23.22
N TYR A 147 4.01 6.82 -23.35
CA TYR A 147 3.80 8.10 -24.02
C TYR A 147 4.52 9.25 -23.31
N LYS A 148 4.52 9.26 -21.97
CA LYS A 148 5.29 10.25 -21.18
C LYS A 148 6.79 10.16 -21.47
N GLN A 149 7.36 8.95 -21.53
CA GLN A 149 8.77 8.77 -21.89
C GLN A 149 9.06 9.20 -23.33
N ALA A 150 8.19 8.85 -24.27
CA ALA A 150 8.29 9.25 -25.67
C ALA A 150 8.24 10.78 -25.84
N LEU A 151 7.41 11.47 -25.06
CA LEU A 151 7.37 12.94 -25.04
C LEU A 151 8.71 13.54 -24.58
N VAL A 152 9.33 13.00 -23.54
CA VAL A 152 10.65 13.47 -23.07
C VAL A 152 11.69 13.27 -24.17
N LYS A 153 11.79 12.07 -24.74
CA LYS A 153 12.78 11.77 -25.78
C LYS A 153 12.58 12.53 -27.09
N SER A 154 11.34 12.88 -27.41
CA SER A 154 11.02 13.69 -28.60
C SER A 154 11.14 15.19 -28.35
N ASN A 155 11.59 15.62 -27.16
CA ASN A 155 11.62 17.01 -26.74
C ASN A 155 10.23 17.70 -26.86
N ASN A 156 9.21 17.05 -26.30
CA ASN A 156 7.81 17.53 -26.26
C ASN A 156 7.20 17.82 -27.64
N ASN A 157 7.62 17.08 -28.66
CA ASN A 157 7.20 17.23 -30.05
C ASN A 157 5.65 17.34 -30.22
N SER A 158 5.19 18.37 -30.92
CA SER A 158 3.77 18.66 -31.13
C SER A 158 3.08 17.64 -32.04
N THR A 159 3.80 17.08 -33.02
CA THR A 159 3.30 16.01 -33.90
C THR A 159 3.00 14.75 -33.10
N LEU A 160 3.87 14.33 -32.19
CA LEU A 160 3.60 13.17 -31.31
C LEU A 160 2.33 13.39 -30.47
N LYS A 161 2.12 14.61 -29.97
CA LYS A 161 0.88 14.96 -29.24
C LYS A 161 -0.35 14.87 -30.14
N ALA A 162 -0.25 15.32 -31.39
CA ALA A 162 -1.34 15.22 -32.36
C ALA A 162 -1.64 13.76 -32.76
N GLU A 163 -0.60 12.97 -33.03
CA GLU A 163 -0.69 11.53 -33.29
C GLU A 163 -1.39 10.81 -32.14
N GLN A 164 -1.04 11.10 -30.88
CA GLN A 164 -1.67 10.47 -29.73
C GLN A 164 -3.16 10.81 -29.61
N ARG A 165 -3.55 12.07 -29.85
CA ARG A 165 -4.97 12.45 -29.87
C ARG A 165 -5.72 11.77 -31.02
N GLY A 166 -5.09 11.64 -32.18
CA GLY A 166 -5.65 10.92 -33.33
C GLY A 166 -5.85 9.44 -33.03
N TRP A 167 -4.86 8.82 -32.38
CA TRP A 167 -4.94 7.42 -31.97
C TRP A 167 -6.09 7.17 -30.98
N ILE A 168 -6.33 8.04 -29.99
CA ILE A 168 -7.47 7.90 -29.06
C ILE A 168 -8.79 7.84 -29.83
N LYS A 169 -9.00 8.74 -30.79
CA LYS A 169 -10.21 8.72 -31.63
C LYS A 169 -10.32 7.42 -32.44
N GLY A 170 -9.20 6.94 -32.99
CA GLY A 170 -9.17 5.68 -33.74
C GLY A 170 -9.44 4.46 -32.86
N ARG A 171 -8.96 4.44 -31.61
CA ARG A 171 -9.29 3.42 -30.61
C ARG A 171 -10.80 3.39 -30.36
N ASP A 172 -11.45 4.54 -30.29
CA ASP A 172 -12.87 4.60 -29.97
C ASP A 172 -13.75 3.99 -31.06
N GLU A 173 -13.28 3.91 -32.31
CA GLU A 173 -13.94 3.19 -33.43
C GLU A 173 -14.14 1.68 -33.15
N CYS A 174 -13.49 1.13 -32.11
CA CYS A 174 -13.79 -0.22 -31.60
C CYS A 174 -15.27 -0.41 -31.22
N TRP A 175 -16.06 0.66 -31.07
CA TRP A 175 -17.51 0.55 -30.91
C TRP A 175 -18.19 -0.24 -32.04
N LYS A 176 -17.60 -0.25 -33.24
CA LYS A 176 -18.09 -0.97 -34.43
C LYS A 176 -17.74 -2.46 -34.43
N ALA A 177 -16.83 -2.90 -33.58
CA ALA A 177 -16.38 -4.29 -33.54
C ALA A 177 -17.41 -5.20 -32.84
N ASP A 178 -17.46 -6.45 -33.28
CA ASP A 178 -18.20 -7.53 -32.61
C ASP A 178 -17.61 -7.78 -31.22
N ASP A 179 -16.28 -7.98 -31.15
CA ASP A 179 -15.53 -8.03 -29.89
C ASP A 179 -14.79 -6.70 -29.64
N LYS A 180 -15.45 -5.83 -28.88
CA LYS A 180 -14.92 -4.52 -28.48
C LYS A 180 -13.71 -4.66 -27.55
N THR A 181 -13.68 -5.68 -26.70
CA THR A 181 -12.59 -5.90 -25.74
C THR A 181 -11.31 -6.30 -26.48
N SER A 182 -11.41 -7.24 -27.42
CA SER A 182 -10.27 -7.65 -28.25
C SER A 182 -9.77 -6.48 -29.10
N CYS A 183 -10.68 -5.73 -29.74
CA CYS A 183 -10.30 -4.55 -30.52
C CYS A 183 -9.52 -3.52 -29.71
N LEU A 184 -9.97 -3.22 -28.49
CA LEU A 184 -9.27 -2.30 -27.59
C LEU A 184 -7.91 -2.83 -27.17
N ASN A 185 -7.82 -4.11 -26.79
CA ASN A 185 -6.56 -4.75 -26.42
C ASN A 185 -5.52 -4.60 -27.54
N ASP A 186 -5.90 -4.93 -28.78
CA ASP A 186 -5.01 -4.90 -29.93
C ASP A 186 -4.56 -3.47 -30.25
N SER A 187 -5.50 -2.51 -30.19
CA SER A 187 -5.20 -1.09 -30.36
C SER A 187 -4.17 -0.57 -29.34
N TYR A 188 -4.32 -0.93 -28.06
CA TYR A 188 -3.34 -0.59 -27.02
C TYR A 188 -1.98 -1.24 -27.26
N GLN A 189 -1.95 -2.55 -27.53
CA GLN A 189 -0.68 -3.27 -27.72
C GLN A 189 0.09 -2.76 -28.93
N GLN A 190 -0.60 -2.47 -30.03
CA GLN A 190 0.00 -1.90 -31.23
C GLN A 190 0.61 -0.54 -30.94
N ARG A 191 -0.13 0.36 -30.28
CA ARG A 191 0.35 1.72 -29.97
C ARG A 191 1.52 1.72 -29.01
N ILE A 192 1.48 0.88 -27.98
CA ILE A 192 2.59 0.69 -27.04
C ILE A 192 3.84 0.27 -27.81
N SER A 193 3.74 -0.76 -28.65
CA SER A 193 4.88 -1.28 -29.43
C SER A 193 5.43 -0.25 -30.41
N GLU A 194 4.55 0.52 -31.06
CA GLU A 194 4.91 1.61 -31.97
C GLU A 194 5.76 2.66 -31.26
N LEU A 195 5.29 3.18 -30.11
CA LEU A 195 5.97 4.22 -29.35
C LEU A 195 7.29 3.70 -28.75
N GLN A 196 7.29 2.48 -28.20
CA GLN A 196 8.49 1.83 -27.69
C GLN A 196 9.55 1.70 -28.78
N LYS A 197 9.18 1.28 -29.99
CA LYS A 197 10.12 1.14 -31.12
C LYS A 197 10.61 2.49 -31.65
N LYS A 198 9.69 3.44 -31.91
CA LYS A 198 9.99 4.74 -32.52
C LYS A 198 10.87 5.61 -31.61
N TYR A 199 10.63 5.56 -30.30
CA TYR A 199 11.34 6.38 -29.31
C TYR A 199 12.31 5.59 -28.43
N GLN A 200 12.40 4.26 -28.55
CA GLN A 200 13.29 3.39 -27.76
C GLN A 200 13.02 3.51 -26.24
N VAL A 201 11.74 3.50 -25.85
CA VAL A 201 11.27 3.62 -24.44
C VAL A 201 10.67 2.29 -23.96
N GLN A 202 10.48 2.10 -22.64
CA GLN A 202 10.04 0.80 -22.07
C GLN A 202 8.98 0.91 -20.98
#